data_AF-A0A2T5DZG7-F1
#
_entry.id   AF-A0A2T5DZG7-F1
#
_cell.length_a   1.000
_cell.length_b   1.000
_cell.length_c   1.000
_cell.angle_alpha   90.00
_cell.angle_beta   90.00
_cell.angle_gamma   90.00
#
_symmetry.space_group_name_H-M   'P 1'
#
loop_
_entity.id
_entity.type
_entity.pdbx_description
1 polymer ?
#
loop_
_entity_poly.entity_id
_entity_poly.type
_entity_poly.pdbx_seq_one_letter_code
_entity_poly.pdbx_strand_id
1 'polypeptide(L)'
;MPTITGIAIKRFPKSNMEFAELSVLRAVEEVDNEKFQQTGIGYSTDIPYNKQALKIDVAYARQLIQSRAFVANRDYELSFGANPNDPLDILVNKLVPVDEEVKKHFDNFMKAK
;
A
#
# COMPACT_ATOMS: atom_id res chain seq x y z
N MET A 1 2.43 10.79 7.75
CA MET A 1 1.66 9.58 7.39
C MET A 1 1.65 9.48 5.87
N PRO A 2 1.82 8.29 5.29
CA PRO A 2 1.73 8.13 3.83
C PRO A 2 0.29 8.30 3.35
N THR A 3 0.11 9.05 2.27
CA THR A 3 -1.15 9.07 1.53
C THR A 3 -1.21 7.82 0.65
N ILE A 4 -2.17 6.94 0.94
CA ILE A 4 -2.36 5.70 0.18
C ILE A 4 -3.39 5.95 -0.92
N THR A 5 -2.96 5.78 -2.17
CA THR A 5 -3.77 6.08 -3.36
C THR A 5 -4.46 4.85 -3.92
N GLY A 6 -3.96 3.66 -3.59
CA GLY A 6 -4.52 2.41 -4.12
C GLY A 6 -4.00 1.16 -3.41
N ILE A 7 -4.74 0.07 -3.61
CA ILE A 7 -4.38 -1.29 -3.21
C ILE A 7 -4.55 -2.17 -4.45
N ALA A 8 -3.53 -2.97 -4.77
CA ALA A 8 -3.59 -3.92 -5.87
C ALA A 8 -3.15 -5.30 -5.42
N ILE A 9 -3.92 -6.33 -5.80
CA ILE A 9 -3.50 -7.74 -5.70
C ILE A 9 -2.99 -8.15 -7.08
N LYS A 10 -1.73 -8.55 -7.15
CA LYS A 10 -1.08 -9.05 -8.37
C LYS A 10 -0.94 -10.56 -8.27
N ARG A 11 -1.42 -11.27 -9.30
CA ARG A 11 -1.35 -12.72 -9.39
C ARG A 11 -0.58 -13.13 -10.64
N PHE A 12 0.28 -14.12 -10.49
CA PHE A 12 1.08 -14.73 -11.55
C PHE A 12 0.53 -16.14 -11.79
N PRO A 13 -0.39 -16.35 -12.76
CA PRO A 13 -1.14 -17.59 -12.88
C PRO A 13 -0.25 -18.82 -13.11
N LYS A 14 0.88 -18.65 -13.81
CA LYS A 14 1.81 -19.75 -14.13
C LYS A 14 2.52 -20.33 -12.90
N SER A 15 2.86 -19.49 -11.92
CA SER A 15 3.54 -19.91 -10.68
C SER A 15 2.58 -20.03 -9.49
N ASN A 16 1.30 -19.70 -9.69
CA ASN A 16 0.30 -19.51 -8.64
C ASN A 16 0.74 -18.56 -7.51
N MET A 17 1.71 -17.67 -7.80
CA MET A 17 2.18 -16.66 -6.86
C MET A 17 1.19 -15.50 -6.83
N GLU A 18 0.90 -15.00 -5.63
CA GLU A 18 0.04 -13.85 -5.42
C GLU A 18 0.65 -12.95 -4.34
N PHE A 19 0.65 -11.65 -4.57
CA PHE A 19 1.05 -10.67 -3.56
C PHE A 19 0.22 -9.39 -3.72
N ALA A 20 0.20 -8.57 -2.67
CA ALA A 20 -0.53 -7.33 -2.66
C ALA A 20 0.39 -6.16 -2.31
N GLU A 21 0.14 -5.01 -2.93
CA GLU A 21 0.96 -3.80 -2.79
C GLU A 21 0.08 -2.57 -2.59
N LEU A 22 0.65 -1.58 -1.89
CA LEU A 22 0.08 -0.26 -1.69
C LEU A 22 0.70 0.72 -2.68
N SER A 23 -0.15 1.46 -3.39
CA SER A 23 0.25 2.67 -4.11
C SER A 23 0.31 3.82 -3.12
N VAL A 24 1.48 4.41 -2.97
CA VAL A 24 1.72 5.51 -2.01
C VAL A 24 2.05 6.76 -2.81
N LEU A 25 1.37 7.87 -2.51
CA LEU A 25 1.70 9.15 -3.09
C LEU A 25 3.04 9.63 -2.54
N ARG A 26 3.97 9.96 -3.42
CA ARG A 26 5.31 10.42 -3.07
C ARG A 26 5.65 11.65 -3.91
N ALA A 27 6.45 12.55 -3.36
CA ALA A 27 7.01 13.62 -4.15
C ALA A 27 7.92 13.02 -5.24
N VAL A 28 7.91 13.62 -6.43
CA VAL A 28 8.90 13.29 -7.46
C VAL A 28 10.27 13.78 -6.96
N GLU A 29 11.19 12.84 -6.73
CA GLU A 29 12.56 13.13 -6.30
C GLU A 29 13.42 13.46 -7.52
N GLU A 30 14.32 14.44 -7.40
CA GLU A 30 15.41 14.60 -8.35
C GLU A 30 16.50 13.59 -8.02
N VAL A 31 16.99 12.88 -9.03
CA VAL A 31 18.07 11.90 -8.86
C VAL A 31 19.15 12.24 -9.86
N ASP A 32 20.39 12.37 -9.39
CA ASP A 32 21.56 12.52 -10.24
C ASP A 32 22.60 11.49 -9.83
N ASN A 33 22.72 10.42 -10.62
CA ASN A 33 23.68 9.34 -10.43
C ASN A 33 24.14 8.84 -11.81
N GLU A 34 25.35 8.28 -11.89
CA GLU A 34 25.97 7.76 -13.12
C GLU A 34 25.08 6.76 -13.89
N LYS A 35 24.21 6.02 -13.18
CA LYS A 35 23.34 4.99 -13.78
C LYS A 35 21.89 5.44 -13.99
N PHE A 36 21.48 6.54 -13.38
CA PHE A 36 20.09 7.00 -13.40
C PHE A 36 20.02 8.49 -13.07
N GLN A 37 19.39 9.25 -13.96
CA GLN A 37 19.09 10.66 -13.78
C GLN A 37 17.59 10.88 -13.91
N GLN A 38 17.01 11.69 -13.02
CA GLN A 38 15.61 12.07 -13.01
C GLN A 38 15.48 13.53 -12.58
N THR A 39 14.69 14.30 -13.32
CA THR A 39 14.27 15.66 -12.96
C THR A 39 12.75 15.72 -13.06
N GLY A 40 12.09 16.35 -12.09
CA GLY A 40 10.64 16.48 -12.11
C GLY A 40 10.09 17.21 -10.88
N ILE A 41 8.79 17.46 -10.91
CA ILE A 41 8.06 18.20 -9.87
C ILE A 41 6.67 17.58 -9.67
N GLY A 42 6.11 17.74 -8.48
CA GLY A 42 4.78 17.25 -8.14
C GLY A 42 4.85 15.88 -7.45
N TYR A 43 3.89 15.01 -7.75
CA TYR A 43 3.73 13.73 -7.07
C TYR A 43 3.62 12.57 -8.05
N SER A 44 4.14 11.41 -7.65
CA SER A 44 3.98 10.14 -8.35
C SER A 44 3.61 9.04 -7.35
N THR A 45 3.13 7.91 -7.88
CA THR A 45 2.96 6.66 -7.10
C THR A 45 4.06 5.64 -7.39
N ASP A 46 4.99 6.00 -8.29
CA ASP A 46 6.14 5.18 -8.62
C ASP A 46 7.00 4.94 -7.38
N ILE A 47 7.68 3.80 -7.39
CA ILE A 47 8.61 3.44 -6.33
C ILE A 47 9.91 4.22 -6.62
N PRO A 48 10.38 5.06 -5.69
CA PRO A 48 11.59 5.83 -5.91
C PRO A 48 12.79 4.92 -6.17
N TYR A 49 13.79 5.48 -6.85
CA TYR A 49 15.05 4.79 -7.11
C TYR A 49 15.62 4.20 -5.81
N ASN A 50 16.06 2.94 -5.85
CA ASN A 50 16.57 2.16 -4.70
C ASN A 50 15.57 1.87 -3.56
N LYS A 51 14.27 2.13 -3.72
CA LYS A 51 13.26 1.73 -2.74
C LYS A 51 12.49 0.50 -3.24
N GLN A 52 11.82 -0.19 -2.32
CA GLN A 52 10.95 -1.32 -2.64
C GLN A 52 9.49 -0.92 -2.55
N ALA A 53 8.64 -1.68 -3.25
CA ALA A 53 7.20 -1.56 -3.11
C ALA A 53 6.77 -1.84 -1.67
N LEU A 54 5.76 -1.11 -1.20
CA LEU A 54 5.19 -1.36 0.11
C LEU A 54 4.17 -2.49 -0.02
N LYS A 55 4.56 -3.69 0.39
CA LYS A 55 3.67 -4.85 0.36
C LYS A 55 2.68 -4.83 1.54
N ILE A 56 1.51 -5.40 1.31
CA ILE A 56 0.43 -5.58 2.29
C ILE A 56 0.03 -7.05 2.32
N ASP A 57 -0.39 -7.54 3.48
CA ASP A 57 -0.94 -8.88 3.62
C ASP A 57 -2.08 -9.11 2.61
N VAL A 58 -2.00 -10.23 1.88
CA VAL A 58 -2.92 -10.50 0.76
C VAL A 58 -4.35 -10.72 1.24
N ALA A 59 -4.52 -11.41 2.38
CA ALA A 59 -5.85 -11.67 2.93
C ALA A 59 -6.51 -10.36 3.40
N TYR A 60 -5.73 -9.50 4.07
CA TYR A 60 -6.18 -8.19 4.51
C TYR A 60 -6.49 -7.25 3.34
N ALA A 61 -5.62 -7.19 2.32
CA ALA A 61 -5.89 -6.43 1.09
C ALA A 61 -7.17 -6.88 0.41
N ARG A 62 -7.40 -8.20 0.33
CA ARG A 62 -8.62 -8.77 -0.24
C ARG A 62 -9.85 -8.38 0.58
N GLN A 63 -9.77 -8.41 1.91
CA GLN A 63 -10.83 -7.96 2.79
C GLN A 63 -11.19 -6.48 2.52
N LEU A 64 -10.20 -5.59 2.46
CA LEU A 64 -10.41 -4.16 2.19
C LEU A 64 -11.06 -3.88 0.84
N ILE A 65 -10.65 -4.61 -0.20
CA ILE A 65 -11.20 -4.48 -1.55
C ILE A 65 -12.66 -4.96 -1.59
N GLN A 66 -12.94 -6.11 -1.00
CA GLN A 66 -14.27 -6.71 -1.02
C GLN A 66 -15.27 -5.93 -0.16
N SER A 67 -14.85 -5.49 1.02
CA SER A 67 -15.69 -4.69 1.91
C SER A 67 -15.89 -3.26 1.42
N ARG A 68 -15.08 -2.78 0.46
CA ARG A 68 -15.04 -1.36 0.05
C ARG A 68 -14.70 -0.41 1.22
N ALA A 69 -14.04 -0.91 2.27
CA ALA A 69 -13.60 -0.10 3.40
C ALA A 69 -12.46 0.86 3.02
N PHE A 70 -11.61 0.50 2.06
CA PHE A 70 -10.50 1.36 1.63
C PHE A 70 -10.98 2.62 0.90
N VAL A 71 -10.51 3.77 1.36
CA VAL A 71 -10.73 5.07 0.71
C VAL A 71 -9.40 5.58 0.16
N ALA A 72 -9.32 5.76 -1.15
CA ALA A 72 -8.12 6.24 -1.84
C ALA A 72 -7.81 7.71 -1.53
N ASN A 73 -6.55 8.11 -1.72
CA ASN A 73 -6.04 9.48 -1.54
C ASN A 73 -6.26 10.01 -0.12
N ARG A 74 -6.12 9.12 0.87
CA ARG A 74 -6.22 9.45 2.30
C ARG A 74 -4.98 9.01 3.04
N ASP A 75 -4.72 9.67 4.15
CA ASP A 75 -3.60 9.34 5.02
C ASP A 75 -3.96 8.19 5.95
N TYR A 76 -3.03 7.24 6.02
CA TYR A 76 -3.14 6.08 6.89
C TYR A 76 -1.87 5.94 7.74
N GLU A 77 -2.05 5.57 8.99
CA GLU A 77 -0.99 4.97 9.78
C GLU A 77 -0.87 3.48 9.39
N LEU A 78 0.38 3.04 9.22
CA LEU A 78 0.71 1.69 8.76
C LEU A 78 1.25 0.87 9.92
N SER A 79 0.62 -0.27 10.18
CA SER A 79 1.17 -1.29 11.06
C SER A 79 1.85 -2.37 10.23
N PHE A 80 3.04 -2.77 10.67
CA PHE A 80 3.85 -3.79 10.03
C PHE A 80 3.85 -5.08 10.86
N GLY A 81 3.89 -6.21 10.19
CA GLY A 81 4.05 -7.52 10.82
C GLY A 81 4.77 -8.48 9.88
N ALA A 82 5.29 -9.56 10.48
CA ALA A 82 5.84 -10.65 9.69
C ALA A 82 4.75 -11.32 8.86
N ASN A 83 5.07 -11.68 7.62
CA ASN A 83 4.22 -12.49 6.76
C ASN A 83 4.03 -13.86 7.43
N PRO A 84 2.78 -14.32 7.63
CA PRO A 84 2.52 -15.62 8.25
C PRO A 84 3.14 -16.80 7.51
N ASN A 85 3.38 -16.66 6.20
CA ASN A 85 3.95 -17.71 5.35
C ASN A 85 5.47 -17.59 5.18
N ASP A 86 6.05 -16.43 5.48
CA ASP A 86 7.49 -16.17 5.42
C ASP A 86 7.89 -15.16 6.50
N PRO A 87 8.36 -15.61 7.68
CA PRO A 87 8.69 -14.72 8.78
C PRO A 87 9.76 -13.66 8.48
N LEU A 88 10.53 -13.81 7.39
CA LEU A 88 11.54 -12.84 6.96
C LEU A 88 10.96 -11.70 6.10
N ASP A 89 9.75 -11.87 5.56
CA ASP A 89 9.05 -10.86 4.76
C ASP A 89 8.17 -10.00 5.67
N ILE A 90 8.46 -8.70 5.77
CA ILE A 90 7.67 -7.76 6.57
C ILE A 90 6.63 -7.09 5.67
N LEU A 91 5.36 -7.17 6.07
CA LEU A 91 4.23 -6.67 5.32
C LEU A 91 3.43 -5.67 6.16
N VAL A 92 2.73 -4.76 5.48
CA VAL A 92 1.65 -4.01 6.14
C VAL A 92 0.53 -4.98 6.48
N ASN A 93 0.15 -5.07 7.75
CA ASN A 93 -0.92 -5.96 8.21
C ASN A 93 -2.18 -5.19 8.65
N LYS A 94 -2.07 -3.88 8.83
CA LYS A 94 -3.20 -3.02 9.19
C LYS A 94 -3.00 -1.60 8.65
N LEU A 95 -4.09 -1.04 8.16
CA LEU A 95 -4.22 0.38 7.82
C LEU A 95 -5.13 1.03 8.86
N VAL A 96 -4.68 2.12 9.46
CA VAL A 96 -5.50 2.92 10.38
C VAL A 96 -5.72 4.29 9.74
N PRO A 97 -6.95 4.62 9.31
CA PRO A 97 -7.21 5.93 8.75
C PRO A 97 -6.90 7.03 9.76
N VAL A 98 -6.35 8.15 9.31
CA VAL A 98 -6.06 9.30 10.19
C VAL A 98 -7.31 10.16 10.37
N ASP A 99 -8.03 10.42 9.28
CA ASP A 99 -9.24 11.24 9.20
C ASP A 99 -10.43 10.56 9.90
N GLU A 100 -11.17 11.31 10.73
CA GLU A 100 -12.31 10.79 11.50
C GLU A 100 -13.48 10.30 10.66
N GLU A 101 -13.77 10.95 9.53
CA GLU A 101 -14.80 10.52 8.59
C GLU A 101 -14.41 9.18 7.98
N VAL A 102 -13.14 9.05 7.57
CA VAL A 102 -12.62 7.81 7.00
C VAL A 102 -12.57 6.71 8.05
N LYS A 103 -12.23 7.01 9.32
CA LYS A 103 -12.32 6.04 10.43
C LYS A 103 -13.73 5.48 10.57
N LYS A 104 -14.75 6.34 10.57
CA LYS A 104 -16.16 5.92 10.66
C LYS A 104 -16.57 5.05 9.47
N HIS A 105 -16.17 5.43 8.25
CA HIS A 105 -16.37 4.61 7.04
C HIS A 105 -15.72 3.23 7.19
N PHE A 106 -14.44 3.20 7.57
CA PHE A 106 -13.68 1.97 7.75
C PHE A 106 -14.36 1.04 8.74
N ASP A 107 -14.77 1.57 9.90
CA ASP A 107 -15.46 0.82 10.93
C ASP A 107 -16.79 0.23 10.44
N ASN A 108 -17.58 1.00 9.70
CA ASN A 108 -18.87 0.54 9.19
C ASN A 108 -18.72 -0.60 8.17
N PHE A 109 -17.79 -0.47 7.23
CA PHE A 109 -17.60 -1.46 6.17
C PHE A 109 -16.78 -2.68 6.62
N MET A 110 -15.94 -2.55 7.66
CA MET A 110 -15.18 -3.68 8.22
C MET A 110 -15.96 -4.49 9.26
N LYS A 111 -16.98 -3.90 9.92
CA LYS A 111 -17.86 -4.59 10.89
C LYS A 111 -19.05 -5.30 10.24
N ALA A 112 -19.38 -5.00 8.98
CA ALA A 112 -20.44 -5.68 8.25
C ALA A 112 -20.02 -7.13 7.92
N LYS A 113 -20.23 -8.03 8.88
CA LYS A 113 -20.17 -9.48 8.74
C LYS A 113 -21.38 -10.11 9.42
#